data_AF-A0A920DRE2-F1
#
_entry.id   AF-A0A920DRE2-F1
#
_cell.length_a   1.000
_cell.length_b   1.000
_cell.length_c   1.000
_cell.angle_alpha   90.00
_cell.angle_beta   90.00
_cell.angle_gamma   90.00
#
_symmetry.space_group_name_H-M   'P 1'
#
loop_
_entity.id
_entity.type
_entity.pdbx_description
1 polymer ?
#
loop_
_entity_poly.entity_id
_entity_poly.type
_entity_poly.pdbx_seq_one_letter_code
_entity_poly.pdbx_strand_id
1 'polypeptide(L)'
;MKKSFYKLYMVVLLFPCYMYSQSNTYCEGEWIEQITTYNCSSFNEQVSCENIDGCIWQYSWGGWVSGGSNDCLGGQITIDNSYCDGEMVSVFLGCTDESASNYNSNANQDDGSCYFENNLDQCDANLILGCMSLAVWDPVCGCDGVTYSNSGDAACNSINDFTNGECNYISNNPCSSISILLSQGWNMIGFYCSENTNAINVFAAIQDKIIIAKDGQGNAYLPDWNFNGIGDLERGYGYLIKVSEEISNYNICE
;
A
#
# COMPACT_ATOMS: atom_id res chain seq x y z
N MET A 1 -20.81 -27.38 24.65
CA MET A 1 -19.47 -27.67 24.09
C MET A 1 -18.49 -26.70 24.74
N LYS A 2 -17.37 -27.20 25.26
CA LYS A 2 -16.36 -26.42 26.00
C LYS A 2 -15.71 -25.41 25.03
N LYS A 3 -15.88 -24.11 25.26
CA LYS A 3 -15.04 -23.09 24.61
C LYS A 3 -13.74 -22.99 25.42
N SER A 4 -12.63 -23.36 24.78
CA SER A 4 -11.29 -23.20 25.35
C SER A 4 -10.89 -21.73 25.26
N PHE A 5 -10.56 -21.14 26.40
CA PHE A 5 -9.94 -19.82 26.48
C PHE A 5 -8.42 -19.99 26.41
N TYR A 6 -7.78 -19.44 25.38
CA TYR A 6 -6.33 -19.26 25.36
C TYR A 6 -6.03 -17.81 25.79
N LYS A 7 -5.37 -17.67 26.94
CA LYS A 7 -4.94 -16.40 27.52
C LYS A 7 -3.56 -16.03 26.98
N LEU A 8 -3.45 -14.92 26.27
CA LEU A 8 -2.18 -14.22 26.00
C LEU A 8 -2.32 -12.81 26.59
N TYR A 9 -1.44 -12.45 27.54
CA TYR A 9 -1.42 -11.10 28.12
C TYR A 9 -0.25 -10.33 27.52
N MET A 10 -0.52 -9.15 26.98
CA MET A 10 0.48 -8.19 26.52
C MET A 10 0.20 -6.85 27.20
N VAL A 11 1.12 -6.39 28.04
CA VAL A 11 1.18 -5.00 28.50
C VAL A 11 1.83 -4.21 27.36
N VAL A 12 1.09 -3.35 26.67
CA VAL A 12 1.63 -2.48 25.63
C VAL A 12 1.80 -1.07 26.19
N LEU A 13 3.03 -0.78 26.61
CA LEU A 13 3.60 0.55 26.45
C LEU A 13 3.60 0.89 24.96
N LEU A 14 3.07 2.06 24.60
CA LEU A 14 3.02 2.64 23.25
C LEU A 14 4.04 2.04 22.26
N PHE A 15 3.55 1.19 21.35
CA PHE A 15 4.11 1.01 20.01
C PHE A 15 2.98 0.73 19.01
N PRO A 16 2.92 1.46 17.88
CA PRO A 16 2.04 1.11 16.78
C PRO A 16 2.57 -0.18 16.11
N CYS A 17 1.66 -1.06 15.71
CA CYS A 17 1.91 -2.25 14.87
C CYS A 17 3.18 -3.05 15.19
N TYR A 18 3.06 -4.09 16.01
CA TYR A 18 3.85 -5.30 15.80
C TYR A 18 2.95 -6.53 15.86
N MET A 19 2.43 -6.89 14.69
CA MET A 19 2.14 -8.28 14.36
C MET A 19 3.41 -9.10 14.55
N TYR A 20 3.44 -10.01 15.51
CA TYR A 20 4.17 -11.30 15.49
C TYR A 20 3.60 -12.08 16.69
N SER A 21 2.94 -13.23 16.57
CA SER A 21 3.20 -14.34 15.67
C SER A 21 1.99 -15.29 15.57
N GLN A 22 1.75 -15.81 14.37
CA GLN A 22 1.01 -17.05 14.03
C GLN A 22 -0.51 -17.04 13.81
N SER A 23 -1.09 -15.95 13.32
CA SER A 23 -2.29 -16.09 12.50
C SER A 23 -2.43 -14.87 11.60
N ASN A 24 -2.02 -14.98 10.34
CA ASN A 24 -2.50 -14.05 9.32
C ASN A 24 -4.02 -14.24 9.32
N THR A 25 -4.78 -13.39 10.01
CA THR A 25 -6.23 -13.52 10.09
C THR A 25 -6.86 -12.15 9.89
N TYR A 26 -7.98 -12.09 9.19
CA TYR A 26 -8.80 -10.88 9.07
C TYR A 26 -10.23 -11.16 9.53
N CYS A 27 -10.95 -10.09 9.86
CA CYS A 27 -12.35 -10.17 10.28
C CYS A 27 -13.25 -10.21 9.04
N GLU A 28 -13.94 -11.32 8.81
CA GLU A 28 -15.09 -11.38 7.90
C GLU A 28 -16.35 -10.94 8.64
N GLY A 29 -16.49 -9.63 8.80
CA GLY A 29 -17.55 -9.00 9.55
C GLY A 29 -17.22 -7.54 9.85
N GLU A 30 -17.94 -6.96 10.80
CA GLU A 30 -17.62 -5.62 11.29
C GLU A 30 -16.58 -5.71 12.41
N TRP A 31 -15.47 -4.99 12.25
CA TRP A 31 -14.52 -4.83 13.34
C TRP A 31 -15.06 -3.78 14.31
N ILE A 32 -15.39 -4.21 15.52
CA ILE A 32 -15.95 -3.33 16.55
C ILE A 32 -14.81 -2.84 17.43
N GLU A 33 -14.48 -1.56 17.29
CA GLU A 33 -13.51 -0.91 18.17
C GLU A 33 -14.14 -0.64 19.55
N GLN A 34 -13.54 -1.20 20.60
CA GLN A 34 -13.99 -0.97 21.98
C GLN A 34 -12.82 -0.57 22.87
N ILE A 35 -12.49 0.71 22.79
CA ILE A 35 -11.42 1.30 23.60
C ILE A 35 -12.04 2.06 24.77
N THR A 36 -11.70 1.65 25.99
CA THR A 36 -12.13 2.34 27.21
C THR A 36 -10.93 2.94 27.92
N THR A 37 -10.92 4.26 28.10
CA THR A 37 -9.86 4.99 28.80
C THR A 37 -10.34 5.44 30.19
N TYR A 38 -9.58 5.07 31.21
CA TYR A 38 -9.82 5.47 32.60
C TYR A 38 -8.75 6.44 33.06
N ASN A 39 -9.15 7.56 33.65
CA ASN A 39 -8.24 8.46 34.35
C ASN A 39 -7.99 7.94 35.76
N CYS A 40 -6.73 7.77 36.15
CA CYS A 40 -6.38 7.33 37.49
C CYS A 40 -6.64 8.38 38.58
N SER A 41 -7.00 9.62 38.20
CA SER A 41 -7.30 10.72 39.12
C SER A 41 -8.66 10.61 39.85
N SER A 42 -9.47 9.60 39.54
CA SER A 42 -10.78 9.37 40.16
C SER A 42 -10.76 8.33 41.29
N PHE A 43 -9.63 7.68 41.55
CA PHE A 43 -9.50 6.64 42.57
C PHE A 43 -8.88 7.23 43.84
N ASN A 44 -9.71 7.58 44.82
CA ASN A 44 -9.24 7.95 46.14
C ASN A 44 -8.62 6.71 46.84
N GLU A 45 -7.29 6.70 46.94
CA GLU A 45 -6.36 6.04 47.88
C GLU A 45 -6.57 4.57 48.35
N GLN A 46 -7.61 3.83 47.96
CA GLN A 46 -7.80 2.43 48.42
C GLN A 46 -8.33 1.42 47.40
N VAL A 47 -8.23 1.69 46.09
CA VAL A 47 -8.58 0.68 45.08
C VAL A 47 -7.29 0.04 44.56
N SER A 48 -6.88 -1.07 45.16
CA SER A 48 -6.00 -2.03 44.50
C SER A 48 -6.72 -2.52 43.23
N CYS A 49 -5.99 -2.78 42.14
CA CYS A 49 -6.54 -3.34 40.90
C CYS A 49 -7.16 -4.75 41.07
N GLU A 50 -7.36 -5.22 42.30
CA GLU A 50 -7.90 -6.52 42.67
C GLU A 50 -9.41 -6.62 42.42
N ASN A 51 -10.12 -5.50 42.24
CA ASN A 51 -11.57 -5.47 42.00
C ASN A 51 -11.98 -5.17 40.54
N ILE A 52 -11.03 -5.17 39.60
CA ILE A 52 -11.33 -5.07 38.17
C ILE A 52 -11.29 -6.48 37.56
N ASP A 53 -12.45 -6.98 37.14
CA ASP A 53 -12.57 -8.28 36.49
C ASP A 53 -11.74 -8.26 35.18
N GLY A 54 -10.66 -9.06 35.13
CA GLY A 54 -9.69 -9.08 34.02
C GLY A 54 -8.27 -8.60 34.37
N CYS A 55 -8.03 -7.98 35.53
CA CYS A 55 -6.68 -7.65 35.99
C CYS A 55 -5.96 -8.90 36.53
N ILE A 56 -4.79 -9.24 35.97
CA ILE A 56 -3.86 -10.19 36.59
C ILE A 56 -2.56 -9.46 36.93
N TRP A 57 -2.06 -9.69 38.14
CA TRP A 57 -0.69 -9.35 38.50
C TRP A 57 0.29 -10.09 37.58
N GLN A 58 1.05 -9.36 36.76
CA GLN A 58 2.26 -9.89 36.13
C GLN A 58 3.48 -9.31 36.86
N TYR A 59 4.22 -10.17 37.54
CA TYR A 59 5.56 -9.85 38.03
C TYR A 59 6.49 -9.78 36.82
N SER A 60 6.85 -8.58 36.36
CA SER A 60 7.99 -8.40 35.47
C SER A 60 9.27 -8.36 36.32
N TRP A 61 10.18 -9.28 36.06
CA TRP A 61 11.49 -9.31 36.73
C TRP A 61 12.38 -8.21 36.14
N GLY A 62 12.57 -7.15 36.92
CA GLY A 62 13.43 -6.04 36.57
C GLY A 62 13.51 -5.00 37.68
N GLY A 63 13.97 -5.39 38.87
CA GLY A 63 14.34 -4.45 39.94
C GLY A 63 13.81 -4.84 41.31
N TRP A 64 14.70 -4.89 42.29
CA TRP A 64 14.33 -4.91 43.70
C TRP A 64 13.85 -3.53 44.10
N VAL A 65 12.54 -3.39 44.36
CA VAL A 65 12.06 -2.42 45.34
C VAL A 65 11.18 -3.18 46.31
N SER A 66 11.73 -3.40 47.50
CA SER A 66 11.00 -3.77 48.68
C SER A 66 10.08 -2.62 49.09
N GLY A 67 8.78 -2.86 49.13
CA GLY A 67 7.81 -1.91 49.67
C GLY A 67 6.57 -1.87 48.81
N GLY A 68 5.48 -2.43 49.33
CA GLY A 68 4.17 -2.12 48.79
C GLY A 68 3.93 -0.62 48.94
N SER A 69 3.66 0.04 47.83
CA SER A 69 2.90 1.29 47.83
C SER A 69 2.03 1.29 46.59
N ASN A 70 0.77 1.65 46.82
CA ASN A 70 -0.14 2.14 45.80
C ASN A 70 0.58 3.20 44.93
N ASP A 71 0.11 3.42 43.69
CA ASP A 71 -0.05 4.75 43.08
C ASP A 71 -0.05 4.70 41.55
N CYS A 72 -1.24 4.65 40.93
CA CYS A 72 -1.43 5.31 39.63
C CYS A 72 -1.69 6.80 39.91
N LEU A 73 -0.67 7.56 40.32
CA LEU A 73 -0.82 9.00 40.54
C LEU A 73 -0.71 9.74 39.19
N GLY A 74 -1.87 10.10 38.62
CA GLY A 74 -1.96 11.06 37.51
C GLY A 74 -1.88 10.48 36.08
N GLY A 75 -2.00 9.16 35.90
CA GLY A 75 -1.98 8.50 34.58
C GLY A 75 -3.36 8.17 33.98
N GLN A 76 -3.35 7.63 32.76
CA GLN A 76 -4.51 7.01 32.09
C GLN A 76 -4.25 5.53 31.86
N ILE A 77 -5.27 4.70 32.05
CA ILE A 77 -5.28 3.28 31.67
C ILE A 77 -6.22 3.12 30.47
N THR A 78 -5.72 2.53 29.39
CA THR A 78 -6.54 2.22 28.22
C THR A 78 -6.73 0.71 28.14
N ILE A 79 -7.97 0.28 28.04
CA ILE A 79 -8.35 -1.11 27.81
C ILE A 79 -8.88 -1.19 26.38
N ASP A 80 -8.24 -2.01 25.56
CA ASP A 80 -8.71 -2.34 24.21
C ASP A 80 -9.41 -3.69 24.25
N ASN A 81 -10.74 -3.65 24.20
CA ASN A 81 -11.61 -4.82 24.11
C ASN A 81 -12.17 -4.99 22.69
N SER A 82 -11.51 -4.44 21.67
CA SER A 82 -11.96 -4.54 20.29
C SER A 82 -12.09 -6.00 19.85
N TYR A 83 -13.13 -6.30 19.07
CA TYR A 83 -13.41 -7.65 18.61
C TYR A 83 -14.02 -7.66 17.21
N CYS A 84 -13.89 -8.79 16.52
CA CYS A 84 -14.58 -9.04 15.27
C CYS A 84 -16.02 -9.50 15.56
N ASP A 85 -17.03 -8.75 15.11
CA ASP A 85 -18.42 -9.22 15.09
C ASP A 85 -18.66 -10.06 13.83
N GLY A 86 -17.92 -11.17 13.75
CA GLY A 86 -17.82 -12.02 12.57
C GLY A 86 -16.84 -13.17 12.79
N GLU A 87 -16.48 -13.86 11.71
CA GLU A 87 -15.50 -14.94 11.77
C GLU A 87 -14.07 -14.40 11.54
N MET A 88 -13.13 -14.89 12.35
CA MET A 88 -11.70 -14.65 12.12
C MET A 88 -11.20 -15.66 11.08
N VAL A 89 -10.91 -15.19 9.87
CA VAL A 89 -10.51 -16.03 8.74
C VAL A 89 -9.01 -15.97 8.54
N SER A 90 -8.37 -17.14 8.40
CA SER A 90 -6.92 -17.22 8.15
C SER A 90 -6.59 -16.87 6.71
N VAL A 91 -5.63 -15.96 6.48
CA VAL A 91 -5.10 -15.62 5.17
C VAL A 91 -4.04 -16.65 4.77
N PHE A 92 -4.32 -17.31 3.67
CA PHE A 92 -3.41 -18.16 2.93
C PHE A 92 -3.06 -17.42 1.64
N LEU A 93 -1.83 -16.92 1.58
CA LEU A 93 -1.31 -16.22 0.40
C LEU A 93 -0.90 -17.23 -0.68
N GLY A 94 -1.18 -16.90 -1.94
CA GLY A 94 -0.75 -17.63 -3.12
C GLY A 94 -1.63 -17.33 -4.33
N CYS A 95 -1.23 -17.81 -5.50
CA CYS A 95 -1.99 -17.59 -6.73
C CYS A 95 -3.42 -18.19 -6.64
N THR A 96 -4.44 -17.34 -6.82
CA THR A 96 -5.86 -17.75 -6.78
C THR A 96 -6.45 -18.05 -8.16
N ASP A 97 -5.69 -17.85 -9.24
CA ASP A 97 -6.13 -18.10 -10.61
C ASP A 97 -5.96 -19.58 -11.00
N GLU A 98 -7.05 -20.29 -11.26
CA GLU A 98 -7.05 -21.70 -11.65
C GLU A 98 -6.31 -22.00 -12.95
N SER A 99 -6.12 -20.98 -13.81
CA SER A 99 -5.38 -21.12 -15.07
C SER A 99 -3.86 -20.97 -14.91
N ALA A 100 -3.37 -20.51 -13.75
CA ALA A 100 -1.95 -20.39 -13.47
C ALA A 100 -1.30 -21.74 -13.16
N SER A 101 -0.04 -21.90 -13.58
CA SER A 101 0.74 -23.11 -13.32
C SER A 101 1.14 -23.28 -11.86
N ASN A 102 1.16 -22.21 -11.08
CA ASN A 102 1.29 -22.23 -9.62
C ASN A 102 -0.01 -21.90 -8.87
N TYR A 103 -1.16 -22.16 -9.49
CA TYR A 103 -2.44 -22.09 -8.79
C TYR A 103 -2.37 -22.83 -7.44
N ASN A 104 -2.80 -22.16 -6.37
CA ASN A 104 -2.87 -22.72 -5.03
C ASN A 104 -4.32 -22.72 -4.55
N SER A 105 -4.95 -23.89 -4.56
CA SER A 105 -6.35 -24.05 -4.11
C SER A 105 -6.59 -23.78 -2.63
N ASN A 106 -5.52 -23.67 -1.82
CA ASN A 106 -5.63 -23.28 -0.43
C ASN A 106 -5.48 -21.77 -0.23
N ALA A 107 -5.06 -21.03 -1.25
CA ALA A 107 -4.94 -19.58 -1.17
C ALA A 107 -6.33 -18.94 -1.18
N ASN A 108 -6.57 -18.00 -0.27
CA ASN A 108 -7.77 -17.17 -0.24
C ASN A 108 -7.47 -15.69 -0.52
N GLN A 109 -6.20 -15.35 -0.76
CA GLN A 109 -5.78 -14.03 -1.16
C GLN A 109 -4.61 -14.15 -2.13
N ASP A 110 -4.75 -13.53 -3.30
CA ASP A 110 -3.69 -13.48 -4.31
C ASP A 110 -2.50 -12.66 -3.80
N ASP A 111 -1.30 -13.21 -3.95
CA ASP A 111 -0.04 -12.56 -3.60
C ASP A 111 0.71 -12.04 -4.83
N GLY A 112 0.10 -12.13 -6.02
CA GLY A 112 0.69 -11.69 -7.28
C GLY A 112 1.78 -12.63 -7.80
N SER A 113 1.94 -13.82 -7.23
CA SER A 113 2.94 -14.79 -7.67
C SER A 113 2.51 -15.61 -8.89
N CYS A 114 1.28 -15.48 -9.39
CA CYS A 114 0.75 -16.27 -10.51
C CYS A 114 1.68 -16.26 -11.74
N TYR A 115 2.05 -17.45 -12.23
CA TYR A 115 2.74 -17.63 -13.49
C TYR A 115 2.03 -18.69 -14.34
N PHE A 116 2.01 -18.47 -15.64
CA PHE A 116 1.33 -19.33 -16.61
C PHE A 116 2.41 -19.97 -17.50
N GLU A 117 2.70 -21.26 -17.28
CA GLU A 117 3.55 -22.02 -18.18
C GLU A 117 2.77 -22.29 -19.46
N ASN A 118 3.22 -21.61 -20.52
CA ASN A 118 2.66 -21.64 -21.87
C ASN A 118 1.43 -20.74 -22.05
N ASN A 119 1.61 -19.44 -21.85
CA ASN A 119 0.69 -18.49 -22.44
C ASN A 119 0.94 -18.40 -23.95
N LEU A 120 0.03 -19.03 -24.71
CA LEU A 120 -0.26 -18.66 -26.09
C LEU A 120 -1.12 -17.38 -26.14
N ASP A 121 -1.02 -16.48 -25.14
CA ASP A 121 -1.27 -15.05 -25.31
C ASP A 121 -0.04 -14.43 -25.97
N GLN A 122 0.16 -14.87 -27.20
CA GLN A 122 1.38 -14.78 -27.96
C GLN A 122 1.63 -13.35 -28.40
N CYS A 123 2.37 -12.59 -27.59
CA CYS A 123 3.34 -11.68 -28.18
C CYS A 123 4.60 -11.43 -27.36
N ASP A 124 5.16 -12.51 -26.84
CA ASP A 124 6.51 -12.46 -26.31
C ASP A 124 7.51 -12.82 -27.41
N ALA A 125 8.38 -11.87 -27.73
CA ALA A 125 9.45 -12.09 -28.68
C ALA A 125 10.42 -13.17 -28.16
N ASN A 126 10.56 -14.26 -28.91
CA ASN A 126 11.53 -15.31 -28.64
C ASN A 126 12.32 -15.64 -29.91
N LEU A 127 13.62 -15.38 -29.85
CA LEU A 127 14.52 -15.53 -30.98
C LEU A 127 14.73 -17.01 -31.33
N ILE A 128 14.36 -17.38 -32.56
CA ILE A 128 14.60 -18.70 -33.14
C ILE A 128 16.05 -18.76 -33.63
N LEU A 129 16.92 -19.41 -32.86
CA LEU A 129 18.33 -19.55 -33.18
C LEU A 129 18.54 -20.27 -34.52
N GLY A 130 19.28 -19.64 -35.43
CA GLY A 130 19.52 -20.18 -36.78
C GLY A 130 18.44 -19.84 -37.81
N CYS A 131 17.43 -19.06 -37.43
CA CYS A 131 16.49 -18.46 -38.37
C CYS A 131 17.21 -17.48 -39.30
N MET A 132 16.87 -17.52 -40.58
CA MET A 132 17.38 -16.60 -41.59
C MET A 132 16.21 -15.83 -42.18
N SER A 133 16.21 -14.52 -41.95
CA SER A 133 15.32 -13.57 -42.63
C SER A 133 16.09 -12.86 -43.76
N LEU A 134 15.35 -12.36 -44.76
CA LEU A 134 15.94 -11.55 -45.82
C LEU A 134 16.24 -10.14 -45.27
N ALA A 135 17.35 -9.53 -45.69
CA ALA A 135 17.67 -8.13 -45.37
C ALA A 135 16.90 -7.17 -46.31
N VAL A 136 15.57 -7.20 -46.22
CA VAL A 136 14.66 -6.32 -46.97
C VAL A 136 13.93 -5.43 -45.97
N TRP A 137 13.71 -4.17 -46.35
CA TRP A 137 12.92 -3.21 -45.57
C TRP A 137 11.48 -3.18 -46.07
N ASP A 138 10.62 -3.94 -45.41
CA ASP A 138 9.17 -4.02 -45.61
C ASP A 138 8.51 -4.16 -44.23
N PRO A 139 8.51 -3.07 -43.43
CA PRO A 139 8.36 -3.18 -41.99
C PRO A 139 6.98 -3.69 -41.57
N VAL A 140 6.97 -4.43 -40.47
CA VAL A 140 5.75 -4.89 -39.81
C VAL A 140 5.78 -4.52 -38.34
N CYS A 141 4.62 -4.18 -37.79
CA CYS A 141 4.44 -3.92 -36.36
C CYS A 141 3.92 -5.19 -35.70
N GLY A 142 4.76 -5.82 -34.88
CA GLY A 142 4.40 -7.00 -34.09
C GLY A 142 3.34 -6.68 -33.04
N CYS A 143 2.61 -7.71 -32.61
CA CYS A 143 1.69 -7.62 -31.46
C CYS A 143 2.42 -7.25 -30.14
N ASP A 144 3.75 -7.29 -30.10
CA ASP A 144 4.65 -6.94 -29.00
C ASP A 144 4.96 -5.44 -29.02
N GLY A 145 4.39 -4.74 -30.01
CA GLY A 145 4.65 -3.36 -30.29
C GLY A 145 6.06 -3.13 -30.77
N VAL A 146 6.80 -4.12 -31.29
CA VAL A 146 8.13 -3.92 -31.89
C VAL A 146 8.02 -3.84 -33.41
N THR A 147 8.75 -2.90 -34.00
CA THR A 147 8.87 -2.82 -35.46
C THR A 147 9.96 -3.77 -35.95
N TYR A 148 9.58 -4.72 -36.79
CA TYR A 148 10.49 -5.67 -37.43
C TYR A 148 10.79 -5.24 -38.87
N SER A 149 11.98 -5.57 -39.36
CA SER A 149 12.44 -5.13 -40.70
C SER A 149 11.56 -5.69 -41.82
N ASN A 150 11.02 -6.89 -41.62
CA ASN A 150 10.04 -7.56 -42.46
C ASN A 150 9.33 -8.68 -41.70
N SER A 151 8.29 -9.26 -42.30
CA SER A 151 7.55 -10.40 -41.73
C SER A 151 8.42 -11.62 -41.42
N GLY A 152 9.51 -11.84 -42.16
CA GLY A 152 10.47 -12.92 -41.87
C GLY A 152 11.30 -12.65 -40.61
N ASP A 153 11.67 -11.40 -40.37
CA ASP A 153 12.35 -10.95 -39.15
C ASP A 153 11.44 -11.06 -37.91
N ALA A 154 10.17 -10.70 -38.05
CA ALA A 154 9.14 -10.93 -37.03
C ALA A 154 8.98 -12.43 -36.70
N ALA A 155 8.87 -13.27 -37.74
CA ALA A 155 8.77 -14.72 -37.56
C ALA A 155 10.02 -15.34 -36.91
N CYS A 156 11.22 -14.80 -37.17
CA CYS A 156 12.44 -15.21 -36.47
C CYS A 156 12.43 -14.87 -34.97
N ASN A 157 11.57 -13.95 -34.53
CA ASN A 157 11.32 -13.64 -33.13
C ASN A 157 10.03 -14.29 -32.61
N SER A 158 9.51 -15.31 -33.31
CA SER A 158 8.26 -15.99 -32.96
C SER A 158 7.01 -15.09 -32.99
N ILE A 159 7.08 -13.94 -33.68
CA ILE A 159 5.99 -12.99 -33.86
C ILE A 159 5.26 -13.32 -35.16
N ASN A 160 4.09 -13.95 -35.06
CA ASN A 160 3.26 -14.32 -36.20
C ASN A 160 2.02 -13.42 -36.38
N ASP A 161 1.70 -12.62 -35.37
CA ASP A 161 0.63 -11.63 -35.42
C ASP A 161 1.25 -10.23 -35.52
N PHE A 162 1.01 -9.57 -36.65
CA PHE A 162 1.57 -8.26 -36.96
C PHE A 162 0.70 -7.49 -37.96
N THR A 163 0.83 -6.18 -37.94
CA THR A 163 0.22 -5.27 -38.92
C THR A 163 1.28 -4.71 -39.87
N ASN A 164 0.87 -4.33 -41.09
CA ASN A 164 1.81 -3.77 -42.06
C ASN A 164 2.23 -2.35 -41.68
N GLY A 165 3.50 -2.04 -41.86
CA GLY A 165 4.10 -0.76 -41.52
C GLY A 165 4.82 -0.79 -40.17
N GLU A 166 5.50 0.31 -39.87
CA GLU A 166 6.16 0.50 -38.57
C GLU A 166 5.11 0.63 -37.46
N CYS A 167 5.48 0.26 -36.24
CA CYS A 167 4.63 0.50 -35.09
C CYS A 167 4.44 2.01 -34.90
N ASN A 168 3.17 2.42 -34.87
CA ASN A 168 2.81 3.76 -34.45
C ASN A 168 2.93 3.84 -32.93
N TYR A 169 4.15 4.05 -32.44
CA TYR A 169 4.33 4.49 -31.08
C TYR A 169 3.76 5.91 -30.97
N ILE A 170 2.51 6.04 -30.54
CA ILE A 170 2.28 7.07 -29.52
C ILE A 170 3.26 6.67 -28.42
N SER A 171 4.13 7.59 -28.00
CA SER A 171 5.04 7.36 -26.88
C SER A 171 4.21 7.15 -25.61
N ASN A 172 3.60 5.99 -25.48
CA ASN A 172 3.18 5.42 -24.23
C ASN A 172 4.44 4.79 -23.65
N ASN A 173 5.40 5.64 -23.30
CA ASN A 173 6.31 5.25 -22.23
C ASN A 173 5.37 5.00 -21.03
N PRO A 174 5.33 3.80 -20.45
CA PRO A 174 4.46 3.52 -19.30
C PRO A 174 4.83 4.40 -18.08
N CYS A 175 5.93 5.15 -18.17
CA CYS A 175 6.34 6.20 -17.23
C CYS A 175 6.18 7.64 -17.75
N SER A 176 5.63 7.91 -18.94
CA SER A 176 5.51 9.29 -19.47
C SER A 176 4.22 10.02 -19.15
N SER A 177 3.23 9.39 -18.52
CA SER A 177 2.15 10.14 -17.86
C SER A 177 1.33 9.25 -16.93
N ILE A 178 1.80 9.03 -15.71
CA ILE A 178 0.92 8.48 -14.67
C ILE A 178 -0.02 9.62 -14.29
N SER A 179 -1.22 9.55 -14.84
CA SER A 179 -2.29 10.49 -14.57
C SER A 179 -3.15 9.97 -13.42
N ILE A 180 -3.20 10.71 -12.32
CA ILE A 180 -3.95 10.34 -11.11
C ILE A 180 -5.28 11.09 -11.06
N LEU A 181 -6.30 10.41 -10.54
CA LEU A 181 -7.57 11.04 -10.17
C LEU A 181 -7.43 11.61 -8.75
N LEU A 182 -7.64 12.91 -8.59
CA LEU A 182 -7.74 13.55 -7.28
C LEU A 182 -9.21 13.80 -6.98
N SER A 183 -9.76 13.03 -6.04
CA SER A 183 -11.12 13.23 -5.56
C SER A 183 -11.23 14.52 -4.76
N GLN A 184 -12.40 15.16 -4.76
CA GLN A 184 -12.64 16.31 -3.88
C GLN A 184 -12.32 15.95 -2.42
N GLY A 185 -11.56 16.79 -1.73
CA GLY A 185 -11.09 16.51 -0.37
C GLY A 185 -9.66 15.99 -0.33
N TRP A 186 -9.36 15.09 0.61
CA TRP A 186 -8.01 14.61 0.89
C TRP A 186 -7.61 13.46 -0.03
N ASN A 187 -6.40 13.55 -0.59
CA ASN A 187 -5.76 12.52 -1.41
C ASN A 187 -4.32 12.33 -0.93
N MET A 188 -3.78 11.15 -1.20
CA MET A 188 -2.36 10.85 -0.99
C MET A 188 -1.71 10.61 -2.34
N ILE A 189 -0.63 11.34 -2.62
CA ILE A 189 0.08 11.28 -3.90
C ILE A 189 1.55 10.95 -3.66
N GLY A 190 2.12 10.10 -4.52
CA GLY A 190 3.57 9.84 -4.54
C GLY A 190 4.26 10.75 -5.55
N PHE A 191 5.41 11.32 -5.19
CA PHE A 191 6.23 12.07 -6.12
C PHE A 191 7.26 11.14 -6.78
N TYR A 192 7.16 10.97 -8.10
CA TYR A 192 7.96 9.99 -8.84
C TYR A 192 8.87 10.62 -9.90
N CYS A 193 8.86 11.95 -10.04
CA CYS A 193 9.64 12.65 -11.07
C CYS A 193 11.14 12.40 -10.91
N SER A 194 11.88 12.49 -12.02
CA SER A 194 13.31 12.15 -12.05
C SER A 194 14.17 13.04 -11.15
N GLU A 195 13.75 14.28 -10.94
CA GLU A 195 14.43 15.27 -10.12
C GLU A 195 13.47 15.83 -9.06
N ASN A 196 14.04 16.22 -7.92
CA ASN A 196 13.28 16.90 -6.88
C ASN A 196 12.87 18.28 -7.42
N THR A 197 11.60 18.64 -7.24
CA THR A 197 11.03 19.84 -7.86
C THR A 197 10.25 20.64 -6.84
N ASN A 198 10.41 21.95 -6.88
CA ASN A 198 9.70 22.85 -5.98
C ASN A 198 8.18 22.66 -6.03
N ALA A 199 7.53 22.61 -4.86
CA ALA A 199 6.08 22.46 -4.75
C ALA A 199 5.30 23.49 -5.55
N ILE A 200 5.82 24.72 -5.66
CA ILE A 200 5.20 25.78 -6.46
C ILE A 200 5.14 25.39 -7.95
N ASN A 201 6.19 24.76 -8.46
CA ASN A 201 6.28 24.35 -9.86
C ASN A 201 5.45 23.09 -10.12
N VAL A 202 5.58 22.08 -9.25
CA VAL A 202 4.83 20.83 -9.35
C VAL A 202 3.32 21.08 -9.36
N PHE A 203 2.85 21.96 -8.49
CA PHE A 203 1.43 22.21 -8.32
C PHE A 203 0.89 23.35 -9.18
N ALA A 204 1.69 23.93 -10.08
CA ALA A 204 1.30 25.10 -10.87
C ALA A 204 0.01 24.88 -11.67
N ALA A 205 -0.15 23.69 -12.26
CA ALA A 205 -1.31 23.35 -13.10
C ALA A 205 -2.64 23.25 -12.35
N ILE A 206 -2.59 23.02 -11.03
CA ILE A 206 -3.76 22.80 -10.18
C ILE A 206 -3.77 23.74 -8.96
N GLN A 207 -2.98 24.81 -9.00
CA GLN A 207 -2.71 25.68 -7.86
C GLN A 207 -3.99 26.29 -7.28
N ASP A 208 -4.92 26.69 -8.16
CA ASP A 208 -6.22 27.28 -7.83
C ASP A 208 -7.20 26.30 -7.16
N LYS A 209 -6.94 25.00 -7.27
CA LYS A 209 -7.77 23.94 -6.71
C LYS A 209 -7.19 23.36 -5.43
N ILE A 210 -5.96 23.71 -5.07
CA ILE A 210 -5.31 23.21 -3.85
C ILE A 210 -5.71 24.08 -2.67
N ILE A 211 -6.30 23.44 -1.66
CA ILE A 211 -6.54 24.06 -0.35
C ILE A 211 -5.25 24.00 0.49
N ILE A 212 -4.60 22.83 0.51
CA ILE A 212 -3.34 22.60 1.25
C ILE A 212 -2.65 21.33 0.75
N ALA A 213 -1.33 21.33 0.69
CA ALA A 213 -0.52 20.10 0.60
C ALA A 213 0.43 19.99 1.79
N LYS A 214 0.80 18.77 2.19
CA LYS A 214 1.70 18.50 3.33
C LYS A 214 2.67 17.35 3.05
N ASP A 215 3.87 17.45 3.59
CA ASP A 215 4.83 16.34 3.67
C ASP A 215 4.59 15.49 4.93
N GLY A 216 5.40 14.42 5.10
CA GLY A 216 5.35 13.55 6.28
C GLY A 216 5.85 14.20 7.59
N GLN A 217 6.47 15.38 7.53
CA GLN A 217 6.98 16.13 8.69
C GLN A 217 5.99 17.20 9.16
N GLY A 218 4.90 17.42 8.41
CA GLY A 218 3.87 18.42 8.70
C GLY A 218 4.15 19.80 8.11
N ASN A 219 5.20 19.95 7.30
CA ASN A 219 5.40 21.16 6.50
C ASN A 219 4.28 21.27 5.47
N ALA A 220 3.85 22.51 5.18
CA ALA A 220 2.66 22.75 4.37
C ALA A 220 2.93 23.68 3.18
N TYR A 221 2.23 23.43 2.09
CA TYR A 221 2.07 24.31 0.94
C TYR A 221 0.63 24.84 0.92
N LEU A 222 0.50 26.17 0.90
CA LEU A 222 -0.75 26.93 0.99
C LEU A 222 -0.73 28.03 -0.09
N PRO A 223 -1.25 27.76 -1.30
CA PRO A 223 -1.15 28.69 -2.42
C PRO A 223 -1.91 30.00 -2.20
N ASP A 224 -3.09 29.95 -1.58
CA ASP A 224 -3.88 31.14 -1.21
C ASP A 224 -3.14 32.09 -0.27
N TRP A 225 -2.16 31.58 0.47
CA TRP A 225 -1.36 32.33 1.44
C TRP A 225 0.03 32.64 0.90
N ASN A 226 0.30 32.27 -0.36
CA ASN A 226 1.59 32.32 -1.02
C ASN A 226 2.71 31.73 -0.14
N PHE A 227 2.42 30.60 0.52
CA PHE A 227 3.31 29.97 1.48
C PHE A 227 3.74 28.58 0.99
N ASN A 228 5.05 28.36 0.89
CA ASN A 228 5.65 27.06 0.62
C ASN A 228 6.63 26.69 1.75
N GLY A 229 6.15 25.93 2.73
CA GLY A 229 6.98 25.35 3.79
C GLY A 229 7.56 23.99 3.45
N ILE A 230 7.04 23.31 2.41
CA ILE A 230 7.56 22.01 1.93
C ILE A 230 8.90 22.19 1.23
N GLY A 231 9.04 23.26 0.44
CA GLY A 231 10.20 23.44 -0.44
C GLY A 231 10.06 22.58 -1.68
N ASP A 232 10.95 21.61 -1.84
CA ASP A 232 10.96 20.69 -2.98
C ASP A 232 10.29 19.37 -2.63
N LEU A 233 9.52 18.82 -3.57
CA LEU A 233 9.06 17.45 -3.48
C LEU A 233 10.22 16.52 -3.82
N GLU A 234 10.39 15.48 -3.01
CA GLU A 234 11.49 14.54 -3.10
C GLU A 234 11.04 13.23 -3.73
N ARG A 235 11.83 12.72 -4.67
CA ARG A 235 11.51 11.47 -5.37
C ARG A 235 11.37 10.30 -4.39
N GLY A 236 10.27 9.57 -4.51
CA GLY A 236 9.96 8.42 -3.66
C GLY A 236 9.18 8.77 -2.39
N TYR A 237 8.89 10.05 -2.15
CA TYR A 237 8.10 10.49 -0.99
C TYR A 237 6.61 10.63 -1.33
N GLY A 238 5.78 10.44 -0.32
CA GLY A 238 4.34 10.67 -0.38
C GLY A 238 3.95 12.02 0.25
N TYR A 239 2.92 12.64 -0.33
CA TYR A 239 2.37 13.92 0.09
C TYR A 239 0.86 13.82 0.26
N LEU A 240 0.34 14.48 1.29
CA LEU A 240 -1.10 14.63 1.49
C LEU A 240 -1.53 15.93 0.82
N ILE A 241 -2.52 15.85 -0.07
CA ILE A 241 -3.06 17.02 -0.79
C ILE A 241 -4.56 17.09 -0.58
N LYS A 242 -5.05 18.30 -0.29
CA LYS A 242 -6.49 18.59 -0.21
C LYS A 242 -6.89 19.49 -1.36
N VAL A 243 -7.83 19.02 -2.17
CA VAL A 243 -8.36 19.79 -3.32
C VAL A 243 -9.82 20.20 -3.10
N SER A 244 -10.19 21.35 -3.66
CA SER A 244 -11.54 21.95 -3.54
C SER A 244 -12.59 21.27 -4.41
N GLU A 245 -12.16 20.61 -5.49
CA GLU A 245 -12.99 19.87 -6.44
C GLU A 245 -12.20 18.70 -7.06
N GLU A 246 -12.89 17.82 -7.78
CA GLU A 246 -12.26 16.67 -8.45
C GLU A 246 -11.38 17.11 -9.64
N ILE A 247 -10.21 16.50 -9.76
CA ILE A 247 -9.27 16.72 -10.88
C ILE A 247 -8.99 15.36 -11.51
N SER A 248 -9.44 15.20 -12.75
CA SER A 248 -9.14 14.02 -13.56
C SER A 248 -7.84 14.21 -14.32
N ASN A 249 -7.13 13.11 -14.53
CA ASN A 249 -5.91 13.02 -15.33
C ASN A 249 -4.75 13.94 -14.85
N TYR A 250 -4.60 14.18 -13.55
CA TYR A 250 -3.51 15.01 -13.05
C TYR A 250 -2.17 14.27 -13.16
N ASN A 251 -1.18 14.88 -13.82
CA ASN A 251 0.18 14.37 -13.87
C ASN A 251 1.09 15.26 -13.02
N ILE A 252 1.79 14.68 -12.05
CA ILE A 252 2.64 15.41 -11.11
C ILE A 252 4.01 15.81 -11.69
N CYS A 253 4.37 15.27 -12.86
CA CYS A 253 5.66 15.50 -13.52
C CYS A 253 5.54 16.25 -14.86
N GLU A 254 4.34 16.73 -15.19
CA GLU A 254 4.08 17.58 -16.36
C GLU A 254 4.13 19.08 -16.03
#